data_AF-A0A1Y1J8R3-F1
#
_entry.id   AF-A0A1Y1J8R3-F1
#
_cell.length_a   1.000
_cell.length_b   1.000
_cell.length_c   1.000
_cell.angle_alpha   90.00
_cell.angle_beta   90.00
_cell.angle_gamma   90.00
#
_symmetry.space_group_name_H-M   'P 1'
#
loop_
_entity.id
_entity.type
_entity.pdbx_description
1 polymer ?
#
loop_
_entity_poly.entity_id
_entity_poly.type
_entity_poly.pdbx_seq_one_letter_code
_entity_poly.pdbx_strand_id
1 'polypeptide(L)' 'MKELLNEYVDDKTEVTKCESQYSMLLECLNTYDRKWAKCQDELKKFRTCYSEENRKKRQLK' A
#
# COMPACT_ATOMS: atom_id res chain seq x y z
N MET A 1 16.41 -18.48 21.16
CA MET A 1 14.97 -18.22 21.01
C MET A 1 14.70 -16.80 21.51
N LYS A 2 13.79 -16.07 20.85
CA LYS A 2 13.42 -14.65 21.00
C LYS A 2 14.40 -13.64 20.37
N GLU A 3 14.24 -13.34 19.08
CA GLU A 3 13.33 -12.31 18.53
C GLU A 3 13.86 -10.90 18.80
N LEU A 4 14.81 -10.48 17.97
CA LEU A 4 15.43 -9.16 17.99
C LEU A 4 15.08 -8.42 16.69
N LEU A 5 13.78 -8.43 16.36
CA LEU A 5 13.21 -7.75 15.20
C LEU A 5 12.01 -6.91 15.64
N ASN A 6 12.24 -5.94 16.53
CA ASN A 6 11.17 -5.01 16.90
C ASN A 6 11.68 -3.61 17.26
N GLU A 7 12.53 -3.04 16.40
CA GLU A 7 12.68 -1.59 16.25
C GLU A 7 11.98 -1.16 14.94
N TYR A 8 10.68 -1.45 14.83
CA TYR A 8 9.89 -1.09 13.64
C TYR A 8 8.46 -0.68 13.99
N VAL A 9 8.24 0.00 15.12
CA VAL A 9 6.90 0.51 15.45
C VAL A 9 6.98 1.81 16.26
N ASP A 10 7.53 2.86 15.66
CA ASP A 10 7.27 4.25 16.08
C ASP A 10 6.66 5.01 14.88
N ASP A 11 5.49 4.57 14.44
CA ASP A 11 4.47 5.43 13.80
C ASP A 11 3.16 4.61 13.73
N LYS A 12 2.40 4.61 14.82
CA LYS A 12 1.00 4.16 14.84
C LYS A 12 0.06 5.34 14.54
N THR A 13 0.38 6.19 13.56
CA THR A 13 -0.44 7.38 13.27
C THR A 13 -0.93 7.48 11.83
N GLU A 14 -0.38 6.69 10.91
CA GLU A 14 -0.94 6.56 9.56
C GLU A 14 -1.11 5.08 9.22
N VAL A 15 -2.14 4.43 9.77
CA VAL A 15 -2.72 3.21 9.16
C VAL A 15 -3.28 3.62 7.79
N THR A 16 -2.35 3.80 6.85
CA THR A 16 -2.39 3.34 5.47
C THR A 16 -3.79 3.44 4.86
N LYS A 17 -4.23 4.67 4.54
CA LYS A 17 -5.50 4.92 3.82
C LYS A 17 -5.65 4.08 2.54
N CYS A 18 -4.52 3.63 1.98
CA CYS A 18 -4.45 2.80 0.79
C CYS A 18 -4.11 1.32 1.06
N GLU A 19 -4.08 0.87 2.32
CA GLU A 19 -3.76 -0.52 2.70
C GLU A 19 -4.73 -1.50 2.07
N SER A 20 -6.02 -1.18 2.09
CA SER A 20 -7.05 -2.04 1.50
C SER A 20 -6.77 -2.27 0.01
N GLN A 21 -6.44 -1.22 -0.73
CA GLN A 21 -6.10 -1.29 -2.15
C GLN A 21 -4.77 -2.02 -2.38
N TYR A 22 -3.81 -1.86 -1.46
CA TYR A 22 -2.53 -2.59 -1.50
C TYR A 22 -2.71 -4.08 -1.24
N SER A 23 -3.54 -4.46 -0.27
CA SER A 23 -3.89 -5.84 0.04
C SER A 23 -4.62 -6.50 -1.13
N MET A 24 -5.61 -5.83 -1.73
CA MET A 24 -6.29 -6.34 -2.94
C MET A 24 -5.32 -6.54 -4.12
N LEU A 25 -4.36 -5.62 -4.29
CA LEU A 25 -3.31 -5.74 -5.29
C LEU A 25 -2.42 -6.96 -5.01
N LEU A 26 -2.02 -7.19 -3.75
CA LEU A 26 -1.24 -8.36 -3.35
C LEU A 26 -2.00 -9.67 -3.57
N GLU A 27 -3.29 -9.73 -3.27
CA GLU A 27 -4.13 -10.90 -3.53
C GLU A 27 -4.22 -11.21 -5.03
N CYS A 28 -4.39 -10.18 -5.86
CA CYS A 28 -4.38 -10.35 -7.30
C CYS A 28 -3.02 -10.86 -7.79
N LEU A 29 -1.91 -10.28 -7.30
CA LEU A 29 -0.57 -10.74 -7.67
C LEU A 29 -0.31 -12.17 -7.20
N ASN A 30 -0.81 -12.56 -6.03
CA ASN A 30 -0.70 -13.93 -5.54
C ASN A 30 -1.48 -14.90 -6.46
N THR A 31 -2.65 -14.49 -6.92
CA THR A 31 -3.51 -15.29 -7.82
C THR A 31 -2.90 -15.46 -9.22
N TYR A 32 -2.25 -14.43 -9.75
CA TYR A 32 -1.70 -14.43 -11.12
C TYR A 32 -0.19 -14.63 -11.19
N ASP A 33 0.45 -15.13 -10.14
CA ASP A 33 1.91 -15.37 -10.08
C ASP A 33 2.72 -14.09 -10.39
N ARG A 34 2.39 -13.02 -9.67
CA ARG A 34 2.97 -11.67 -9.77
C ARG A 34 2.85 -11.05 -11.17
N LYS A 35 1.88 -11.47 -11.98
CA LYS A 35 1.58 -10.84 -13.28
C LYS A 35 0.82 -9.53 -13.10
N TRP A 36 1.56 -8.45 -12.93
CA TRP A 36 1.06 -7.07 -12.86
C TRP A 36 0.16 -6.65 -14.03
N ALA A 37 0.34 -7.25 -15.21
CA ALA A 37 -0.50 -6.99 -16.37
C ALA A 37 -1.96 -7.44 -16.19
N LYS A 38 -2.21 -8.42 -15.32
CA LYS A 38 -3.58 -8.89 -14.98
C LYS A 38 -4.20 -8.08 -13.86
N CYS A 39 -3.38 -7.50 -12.98
CA CYS A 39 -3.79 -6.70 -11.82
C CYS A 39 -3.75 -5.19 -12.09
N GLN A 40 -3.94 -4.77 -13.35
CA GLN A 40 -3.89 -3.36 -13.74
C GLN A 40 -4.99 -2.53 -13.05
N ASP A 41 -6.16 -3.12 -12.78
CA ASP A 41 -7.28 -2.45 -12.12
C ASP A 41 -6.96 -2.14 -10.65
N GLU A 42 -6.45 -3.14 -9.92
CA GLU A 42 -5.99 -2.98 -8.52
C GLU A 42 -4.81 -2.01 -8.43
N LEU A 43 -3.87 -2.08 -9.38
CA LEU A 43 -2.76 -1.14 -9.51
C LEU A 43 -3.27 0.31 -9.67
N LYS A 44 -4.30 0.50 -10.51
CA LYS A 44 -4.86 1.83 -10.79
C LYS A 44 -5.56 2.38 -9.55
N LYS A 45 -6.30 1.56 -8.81
CA LYS A 45 -6.93 1.93 -7.53
C LYS A 45 -5.89 2.31 -6.48
N PHE A 46 -4.86 1.48 -6.31
CA PHE A 46 -3.75 1.76 -5.40
C PHE A 46 -3.05 3.08 -5.76
N ARG A 47 -2.71 3.25 -7.05
CA ARG A 47 -2.04 4.46 -7.55
C ARG A 47 -2.90 5.71 -7.43
N THR A 48 -4.21 5.60 -7.61
CA THR A 48 -5.16 6.71 -7.43
C THR A 48 -5.20 7.13 -5.96
N CYS A 49 -5.34 6.18 -5.05
CA CYS A 49 -5.31 6.43 -3.61
C CYS A 49 -3.97 7.07 -3.18
N TYR A 50 -2.85 6.55 -3.68
CA TYR A 50 -1.51 7.08 -3.38
C TYR A 50 -1.28 8.49 -3.97
N SER A 51 -1.80 8.76 -5.18
CA SER A 51 -1.66 10.06 -5.84
C SER A 51 -2.48 11.17 -5.16
N GLU A 52 -3.65 10.83 -4.63
CA GLU A 52 -4.50 11.75 -3.85
C GLU A 52 -3.79 12.20 -2.56
N GLU A 53 -3.07 11.29 -1.89
CA GLU A 53 -2.29 11.61 -0.69
C GLU A 53 -1.10 12.54 -1.01
N ASN A 54 -0.41 12.31 -2.13
CA ASN A 54 0.67 13.20 -2.59
C ASN A 54 0.18 14.62 -2.92
N ARG A 55 -1.06 14.77 -3.39
CA ARG A 55 -1.68 16.08 -3.61
C ARG A 55 -2.07 16.77 -2.30
N LYS A 56 -2.55 16.03 -1.30
CA LYS A 56 -2.87 16.57 0.04
C LYS A 56 -1.61 17.02 0.79
N LYS A 57 -0.52 16.24 0.75
CA LYS A 57 0.77 16.63 1.37
C LYS A 57 1.39 17.88 0.74
N ARG A 58 1.07 18.22 -0.53
CA ARG A 58 1.55 19.45 -1.20
C ARG A 58 0.74 20.71 -0.90
N GLN A 59 -0.49 20.61 -0.38
CA GLN A 59 -1.32 21.78 -0.06
C GLN A 59 -1.20 22.25 1.40
N LEU A 60 -0.40 21.55 2.21
CA LEU A 60 -0.12 21.90 3.61
C LEU A 60 1.24 22.60 3.80
N LYS A 61 1.83 23.16 2.75
CA LYS A 61 3.13 23.82 2.79
C LYS A 61 3.03 25.30 2.46
#